data_AF-A0A1J3HME1-F1
#
_entry.id   AF-A0A1J3HME1-F1
#
_cell.length_a   1.000
_cell.length_b   1.000
_cell.length_c   1.000
_cell.angle_alpha   90.00
_cell.angle_beta   90.00
_cell.angle_gamma   90.00
#
_symmetry.space_group_name_H-M   'P 1'
#
loop_
_entity.id
_entity.type
_entity.pdbx_description
1 polymer ?
#
loop_
_entity_poly.entity_id
_entity_poly.type
_entity_poly.pdbx_seq_one_letter_code
_entity_poly.pdbx_strand_id
1 'polypeptide(L)'
;MEHKLATAEKKVLVELVKLVQKRGLEGDKGGWKDFLKSFDKKLGSSVSDPSRRSNDVLVAFLSTLNKREDLQLLAKVMQCDANRNLIEKFKEESPDKETPEQRLVRMTIAHDKYPSFYSFPSYAEDWFVTENGKKKSKVMKSTRMLAIDCEMVTCEDGTEAVVRVGAVDRDLKVVLDKYVKPSLPVIDYKTDITGVTAEDVEKATLTVADIQKKLRRFLSVGTILVGHGLNNDLQVLKIDHARVIDTALVFNYAGARTSKLPSLNNVCKAVLGHEVRMMGATHNCVHDAAAAMKVVLAVVEKGVDTTIPQPEEMVEAEKIIQEAKKSQLLIHKIPHSVPSQELQGLITGDFTLDVKPPKRPGGYYTTIVVYNSPEEANQAFENVDGDAEKDTVGLPQKLVNIKLSSGSTASLYLRKMVQDGEVSTKKRSSSTEENNVSSKRQRREDDDDSEETREGHVDQRSRESRCEEHLKEIEELKEKLKAKEDSVKSSEDHLKEIKELKEKLKAK
;
A
#
# COMPACT_ATOMS: atom_id res chain seq x y z
N MET A 1 31.96 10.67 21.36
CA MET A 1 30.90 9.63 21.29
C MET A 1 30.38 9.30 22.67
N GLU A 2 31.27 9.16 23.65
CA GLU A 2 30.96 8.90 25.06
C GLU A 2 29.79 9.71 25.63
N HIS A 3 29.78 11.05 25.48
CA HIS A 3 28.66 11.86 25.97
C HIS A 3 27.31 11.45 25.34
N LYS A 4 27.28 11.11 24.05
CA LYS A 4 26.03 10.68 23.40
C LYS A 4 25.55 9.35 24.01
N LEU A 5 26.46 8.39 24.18
CA LEU A 5 26.16 7.08 24.78
C LEU A 5 25.66 7.22 26.22
N ALA A 6 26.31 8.06 27.02
CA ALA A 6 25.93 8.31 28.42
C ALA A 6 24.49 8.86 28.56
N THR A 7 24.02 9.63 27.58
CA THR A 7 22.67 10.21 27.57
C THR A 7 21.63 9.36 26.83
N ALA A 8 22.02 8.22 26.26
CA ALA A 8 21.12 7.38 25.47
C ALA A 8 20.17 6.57 26.37
N GLU A 9 18.95 6.34 25.89
CA GLU A 9 17.99 5.49 26.58
C GLU A 9 18.47 4.03 26.62
N LYS A 10 18.08 3.30 27.68
CA LYS A 10 18.49 1.90 27.88
C LYS A 10 18.18 1.01 26.68
N LYS A 11 17.02 1.19 26.05
CA LYS A 11 16.61 0.40 24.88
C LYS A 11 17.60 0.55 23.73
N VAL A 12 18.06 1.76 23.45
CA VAL A 12 19.03 2.08 22.40
C VAL A 12 20.38 1.44 22.70
N LEU A 13 20.84 1.56 23.95
CA LEU A 13 22.10 0.94 24.39
C LEU A 13 22.05 -0.58 24.21
N VAL A 14 20.93 -1.23 24.55
CA VAL A 14 20.73 -2.67 24.34
C VAL A 14 20.75 -3.03 22.85
N GLU A 15 20.09 -2.25 21.99
CA GLU A 15 20.11 -2.45 20.54
C GLU A 15 21.51 -2.31 19.95
N LEU A 16 22.28 -1.30 20.39
CA LEU A 16 23.66 -1.10 19.98
C LEU A 16 24.55 -2.30 20.34
N VAL A 17 24.49 -2.79 21.58
CA VAL A 17 25.27 -3.96 21.99
C VAL A 17 24.86 -5.21 21.22
N LYS A 18 23.56 -5.45 21.02
CA LYS A 18 23.08 -6.57 20.19
C LYS A 18 23.57 -6.49 18.76
N LEU A 19 23.63 -5.30 18.17
CA LEU A 19 24.15 -5.09 16.82
C LEU A 19 25.65 -5.37 16.74
N VAL A 20 26.43 -4.87 17.70
CA VAL A 20 27.87 -5.13 17.83
C VAL A 20 28.13 -6.64 17.94
N GLN A 21 27.36 -7.35 18.78
CA GLN A 21 27.42 -8.80 18.88
C GLN A 21 27.09 -9.51 17.57
N LYS A 22 26.01 -9.11 16.89
CA LYS A 22 25.58 -9.71 15.62
C LYS A 22 26.62 -9.55 14.52
N ARG A 23 27.35 -8.43 14.52
CA ARG A 23 28.42 -8.14 13.55
C ARG A 23 29.80 -8.66 13.96
N GLY A 24 29.92 -9.26 15.14
CA GLY A 24 31.21 -9.74 15.66
C GLY A 24 32.24 -8.63 15.86
N LEU A 25 31.78 -7.41 16.19
CA LEU A 25 32.68 -6.28 16.42
C LEU A 25 33.31 -6.39 17.82
N GLU A 26 34.58 -5.99 17.90
CA GLU A 26 35.39 -6.10 19.11
C GLU A 26 36.07 -4.77 19.42
N GLY A 27 36.03 -4.38 20.69
CA GLY A 27 36.77 -3.23 21.21
C GLY A 27 38.14 -3.63 21.76
N ASP A 28 38.83 -2.69 22.41
CA ASP A 28 40.11 -2.95 23.09
C ASP A 28 40.02 -3.90 24.31
N LYS A 29 38.80 -4.34 24.67
CA LYS A 29 38.53 -5.39 25.66
C LYS A 29 37.89 -6.65 25.04
N GLY A 30 38.02 -6.84 23.73
CA GLY A 30 37.45 -7.96 22.98
C GLY A 30 35.95 -7.80 22.72
N GLY A 31 35.30 -8.92 22.40
CA GLY A 31 33.86 -8.96 22.23
C GLY A 31 33.09 -8.80 23.54
N TRP A 32 31.77 -8.61 23.45
CA TRP A 32 30.89 -8.37 24.61
C TRP A 32 31.08 -9.39 25.75
N LYS A 33 31.20 -10.67 25.43
CA LYS A 33 31.39 -11.71 26.46
C LYS A 33 32.75 -11.61 27.14
N ASP A 34 33.80 -11.23 26.43
CA ASP A 34 35.16 -11.11 26.97
C ASP A 34 35.29 -9.86 27.83
N PHE A 35 34.69 -8.75 27.39
CA PHE A 35 34.52 -7.55 28.21
C PHE A 35 33.83 -7.90 29.53
N LEU A 36 32.70 -8.61 29.51
CA LEU A 36 31.95 -8.96 30.72
C LEU A 36 32.75 -9.83 31.71
N LYS A 37 33.61 -10.74 31.24
CA LYS A 37 34.47 -11.56 32.12
C LYS A 37 35.40 -10.69 32.98
N SER A 38 35.91 -9.60 32.41
CA SER A 38 36.86 -8.71 33.09
C SER A 38 36.18 -7.59 33.87
N PHE A 39 35.03 -7.10 33.39
CA PHE A 39 34.42 -5.86 33.86
C PHE A 39 33.26 -6.06 34.85
N ASP A 40 32.42 -7.08 34.68
CA ASP A 40 31.27 -7.35 35.57
C ASP A 40 31.43 -8.71 36.25
N LYS A 41 32.29 -8.76 37.28
CA LYS A 41 32.57 -9.99 38.04
C LYS A 41 31.37 -10.49 38.86
N LYS A 42 30.33 -9.67 39.08
CA LYS A 42 29.14 -10.04 39.86
C LYS A 42 28.20 -10.94 39.05
N LEU A 43 27.85 -10.52 37.84
CA LEU A 43 26.99 -11.29 36.94
C LEU A 43 27.78 -12.16 35.95
N GLY A 44 29.05 -11.82 35.69
CA GLY A 44 29.97 -12.57 34.82
C GLY A 44 29.51 -12.67 33.37
N SER A 45 30.13 -13.54 32.57
CA SER A 45 29.72 -13.77 31.17
C SER A 45 28.53 -14.72 31.00
N SER A 46 28.06 -15.35 32.08
CA SER A 46 26.93 -16.31 32.06
C SER A 46 25.60 -15.63 31.71
N VAL A 47 25.41 -14.37 32.10
CA VAL A 47 24.21 -13.57 31.75
C VAL A 47 24.51 -12.60 30.60
N SER A 48 24.83 -13.11 29.42
CA SER A 48 25.29 -12.27 28.30
C SER A 48 24.20 -11.45 27.58
N ASP A 49 22.93 -11.52 27.98
CA ASP A 49 21.87 -10.70 27.41
C ASP A 49 22.06 -9.22 27.81
N PRO A 50 22.28 -8.29 26.86
CA PRO A 50 22.47 -6.88 27.16
C PRO A 50 21.27 -6.24 27.87
N SER A 51 20.05 -6.76 27.66
CA SER A 51 18.83 -6.22 28.31
C SER A 51 18.86 -6.33 29.84
N ARG A 52 19.62 -7.30 30.35
CA ARG A 52 19.79 -7.60 31.77
C ARG A 52 20.92 -6.81 32.44
N ARG A 53 21.60 -5.92 31.71
CA ARG A 53 22.70 -5.09 32.24
C ARG A 53 22.26 -3.67 32.56
N SER A 54 23.03 -3.00 33.43
CA SER A 54 22.86 -1.58 33.71
C SER A 54 23.37 -0.72 32.55
N ASN A 55 22.90 0.53 32.47
CA ASN A 55 23.34 1.46 31.44
C ASN A 55 24.85 1.67 31.50
N ASP A 56 25.44 1.77 32.69
CA ASP A 56 26.88 1.99 32.87
C ASP A 56 27.71 0.87 32.24
N VAL A 57 27.28 -0.40 32.37
CA VAL A 57 27.98 -1.54 31.77
C VAL A 57 27.87 -1.51 30.24
N LEU A 58 26.70 -1.16 29.72
CA LEU A 58 26.48 -1.05 28.26
C LEU A 58 27.31 0.10 27.67
N VAL A 59 27.29 1.27 28.30
CA VAL A 59 28.08 2.44 27.89
C VAL A 59 29.57 2.13 27.97
N ALA A 60 30.04 1.52 29.06
CA ALA A 60 31.44 1.16 29.22
C ALA A 60 31.93 0.22 28.10
N PHE A 61 31.14 -0.80 27.74
CA PHE A 61 31.48 -1.68 26.61
C PHE A 61 31.50 -0.93 25.28
N LEU A 62 30.46 -0.17 24.97
CA LEU A 62 30.37 0.56 23.70
C LEU A 62 31.49 1.60 23.56
N SER A 63 31.97 2.17 24.66
CA SER A 63 33.12 3.06 24.68
C SER A 63 34.45 2.36 24.41
N THR A 64 34.53 1.02 24.47
CA THR A 64 35.71 0.26 24.03
C THR A 64 35.81 0.12 22.52
N LEU A 65 34.79 0.52 21.75
CA LEU A 65 34.88 0.53 20.29
C LEU A 65 35.57 1.82 19.86
N ASN A 66 36.78 1.69 19.30
CA ASN A 66 37.61 2.83 18.92
C ASN A 66 37.85 2.96 17.40
N LYS A 67 37.49 1.93 16.62
CA LYS A 67 37.63 1.95 15.16
C LYS A 67 36.66 2.95 14.55
N ARG A 68 37.11 3.70 13.55
CA ARG A 68 36.34 4.79 12.94
C ARG A 68 35.02 4.30 12.34
N GLU A 69 35.05 3.13 11.72
CA GLU A 69 33.92 2.49 11.05
C GLU A 69 32.87 2.04 12.07
N ASP A 70 33.31 1.45 13.20
CA ASP A 70 32.45 1.05 14.30
C ASP A 70 31.76 2.28 14.92
N LEU A 71 32.53 3.34 15.18
CA LEU A 71 32.02 4.61 15.69
C LEU A 71 30.97 5.20 14.73
N GLN A 72 31.21 5.17 13.42
CA GLN A 72 30.25 5.63 12.42
C GLN A 72 28.95 4.82 12.45
N LEU A 73 29.04 3.49 12.59
CA LEU A 73 27.87 2.63 12.74
C LEU A 73 27.07 2.96 14.01
N LEU A 74 27.73 3.10 15.16
CA LEU A 74 27.07 3.46 16.42
C LEU A 74 26.36 4.81 16.28
N ALA A 75 27.04 5.82 15.72
CA ALA A 75 26.46 7.14 15.49
C ALA A 75 25.21 7.08 14.61
N LYS A 76 25.22 6.22 13.58
CA LYS A 76 24.09 6.02 12.66
C LYS A 76 22.87 5.42 13.37
N VAL A 77 23.06 4.38 14.16
CA VAL A 77 21.96 3.74 14.92
C VAL A 77 21.36 4.73 15.92
N MET A 78 22.20 5.49 16.62
CA MET A 78 21.72 6.55 17.50
C MET A 78 20.93 7.63 16.75
N GLN A 79 21.31 7.94 15.51
CA GLN A 79 20.57 8.88 14.69
C GLN A 79 19.20 8.32 14.27
N CYS A 80 19.13 7.04 13.88
CA CYS A 80 17.85 6.37 13.58
C CYS A 80 16.91 6.40 14.79
N ASP A 81 17.42 6.13 16.00
CA ASP A 81 16.61 6.22 17.21
C ASP A 81 16.14 7.66 17.50
N ALA A 82 17.04 8.64 17.35
CA ALA A 82 16.67 10.05 17.49
C ALA A 82 15.60 10.48 16.47
N ASN A 83 15.60 9.90 15.27
CA ASN A 83 14.58 10.11 14.24
C ASN A 83 13.26 9.47 14.65
N ARG A 84 13.27 8.22 15.13
CA ARG A 84 12.07 7.53 15.65
C ARG A 84 11.43 8.30 16.81
N ASN A 85 12.24 8.75 17.77
CA ASN A 85 11.77 9.55 18.89
C ASN A 85 11.21 10.91 18.46
N LEU A 86 11.73 11.50 17.38
CA LEU A 86 11.14 12.72 16.79
C LEU A 86 9.76 12.42 16.19
N ILE A 87 9.63 11.31 15.46
CA ILE A 87 8.38 10.84 14.84
C ILE A 87 7.31 10.58 15.91
N GLU A 88 7.64 9.90 17.01
CA GLU A 88 6.69 9.67 18.11
C GLU A 88 6.21 10.99 18.73
N LYS A 89 7.11 11.95 18.94
CA LYS A 89 6.70 13.29 19.43
C LYS A 89 5.76 14.02 18.47
N PHE A 90 5.97 13.91 17.16
CA PHE A 90 5.05 14.48 16.17
C PHE A 90 3.64 13.87 16.25
N LYS A 91 3.50 12.61 16.69
CA LYS A 91 2.17 12.02 16.92
C LYS A 91 1.46 12.61 18.14
N GLU A 92 2.22 13.06 19.15
CA GLU A 92 1.70 13.58 20.42
C GLU A 92 1.39 15.09 20.38
N GLU A 93 1.87 15.84 19.37
CA GLU A 93 1.64 17.29 19.28
C GLU A 93 0.16 17.63 19.00
N SER A 94 -0.34 18.67 19.68
CA SER A 94 -1.73 19.13 19.60
C SER A 94 -2.01 19.86 18.26
N PRO A 95 -3.13 19.57 17.58
CA PRO A 95 -3.51 20.21 16.32
C PRO A 95 -3.61 21.75 16.35
N ASP A 96 -3.85 22.35 17.52
CA ASP A 96 -4.10 23.80 17.62
C ASP A 96 -2.82 24.65 17.51
N LYS A 97 -1.64 24.02 17.44
CA LYS A 97 -0.33 24.71 17.44
C LYS A 97 0.56 24.33 16.26
N GLU A 98 0.07 23.50 15.34
CA GLU A 98 0.85 23.02 14.19
C GLU A 98 0.65 23.91 12.95
N THR A 99 1.70 24.06 12.16
CA THR A 99 1.63 24.63 10.81
C THR A 99 0.97 23.64 9.84
N PRO A 100 0.38 24.09 8.72
CA PRO A 100 -0.20 23.18 7.73
C PRO A 100 0.79 22.13 7.21
N GLU A 101 2.07 22.47 7.02
CA GLU A 101 3.10 21.51 6.62
C GLU A 101 3.37 20.45 7.71
N GLN A 102 3.40 20.85 8.98
CA GLN A 102 3.55 19.90 10.10
C GLN A 102 2.35 18.98 10.23
N ARG A 103 1.13 19.50 10.03
CA ARG A 103 -0.09 18.69 9.97
C ARG A 103 0.03 17.59 8.93
N LEU A 104 0.52 17.91 7.73
CA LEU A 104 0.71 16.94 6.66
C LEU A 104 1.77 15.87 7.00
N VAL A 105 2.88 16.27 7.62
CA VAL A 105 3.89 15.32 8.13
C VAL A 105 3.28 14.38 9.17
N ARG A 106 2.49 14.92 10.12
CA ARG A 106 1.80 14.13 11.14
C ARG A 106 0.78 13.18 10.52
N MET A 107 0.02 13.61 9.52
CA MET A 107 -0.93 12.76 8.80
C MET A 107 -0.23 11.57 8.12
N THR A 108 0.89 11.82 7.43
CA THR A 108 1.70 10.73 6.84
C THR A 108 2.16 9.74 7.91
N ILE A 109 2.70 10.22 9.03
CA ILE A 109 3.23 9.38 10.11
C ILE A 109 2.15 8.61 10.88
N ALA A 110 0.97 9.21 11.04
CA ALA A 110 -0.16 8.63 11.77
C ALA A 110 -0.93 7.58 10.95
N HIS A 111 -0.68 7.51 9.64
CA HIS A 111 -1.32 6.54 8.77
C HIS A 111 -0.92 5.10 9.16
N ASP A 112 -1.89 4.17 9.12
CA ASP A 112 -1.73 2.78 9.56
C ASP A 112 -0.65 1.99 8.79
N LYS A 113 -0.48 2.29 7.50
CA LYS A 113 0.57 1.74 6.61
C LYS A 113 1.96 2.37 6.79
N TYR A 114 2.10 3.51 7.48
CA TYR A 114 3.41 4.16 7.62
C TYR A 114 4.48 3.24 8.25
N PRO A 115 4.21 2.49 9.34
CA PRO A 115 5.20 1.62 9.95
C PRO A 115 5.71 0.50 9.03
N SER A 116 4.89 0.02 8.09
CA SER A 116 5.34 -0.99 7.14
C SER A 116 6.09 -0.37 5.95
N PHE A 117 5.63 0.78 5.45
CA PHE A 117 6.21 1.44 4.27
C PHE A 117 7.57 2.08 4.56
N TYR A 118 7.73 2.67 5.75
CA TYR A 118 8.94 3.40 6.14
C TYR A 118 9.86 2.61 7.09
N SER A 119 9.74 1.28 7.11
CA SER A 119 10.64 0.41 7.88
C SER A 119 11.90 0.07 7.08
N PHE A 120 12.83 1.01 7.03
CA PHE A 120 14.08 0.86 6.28
C PHE A 120 15.20 0.14 7.05
N PRO A 121 16.11 -0.58 6.36
CA PRO A 121 17.33 -1.13 6.95
C PRO A 121 18.43 -0.06 7.11
N SER A 122 18.09 1.09 7.69
CA SER A 122 18.90 2.33 7.73
C SER A 122 20.30 2.17 8.37
N TYR A 123 20.55 1.06 9.09
CA TYR A 123 21.84 0.72 9.68
C TYR A 123 22.83 0.06 8.69
N ALA A 124 22.38 -0.35 7.50
CA ALA A 124 23.26 -0.87 6.44
C ALA A 124 24.20 0.23 5.93
N GLU A 125 25.43 -0.09 5.56
CA GLU A 125 26.53 0.87 5.39
C GLU A 125 26.25 1.98 4.36
N ASP A 126 25.64 1.60 3.25
CA ASP A 126 25.30 2.41 2.08
C ASP A 126 24.06 3.32 2.25
N TRP A 127 23.38 3.24 3.40
CA TRP A 127 22.25 4.12 3.71
C TRP A 127 22.70 5.51 4.18
N PHE A 128 21.97 6.54 3.79
CA PHE A 128 22.12 7.89 4.31
C PHE A 128 20.97 8.23 5.26
N VAL A 129 21.27 8.42 6.54
CA VAL A 129 20.28 8.84 7.55
C VAL A 129 20.44 10.33 7.79
N THR A 130 19.38 11.09 7.57
CA THR A 130 19.44 12.54 7.80
C THR A 130 19.57 12.87 9.30
N GLU A 131 20.39 13.88 9.60
CA GLU A 131 20.59 14.35 10.97
C GLU A 131 19.46 15.27 11.43
N ASN A 132 18.89 14.95 12.59
CA ASN A 132 18.06 15.88 13.35
C ASN A 132 18.98 16.89 14.04
N GLY A 133 19.10 18.09 13.49
CA GLY A 133 20.03 19.10 14.00
C GLY A 133 19.87 19.38 15.51
N LYS A 134 20.95 19.90 16.13
CA LYS A 134 21.10 20.04 17.60
C LYS A 134 19.97 20.78 18.32
N LYS A 135 19.22 21.66 17.63
CA LYS A 135 18.10 22.44 18.18
C LYS A 135 16.76 21.86 17.73
N LYS A 136 16.29 20.79 18.38
CA LYS A 136 15.05 20.07 18.03
C LYS A 136 13.86 21.00 17.78
N SER A 137 13.64 22.00 18.63
CA SER A 137 12.53 22.95 18.48
C SER A 137 12.58 23.81 17.21
N LYS A 138 13.78 24.19 16.74
CA LYS A 138 13.94 24.95 15.49
C LYS A 138 13.77 24.05 14.27
N VAL A 139 14.26 22.81 14.36
CA VAL A 139 14.06 21.78 13.31
C VAL A 139 12.57 21.52 13.11
N MET A 140 11.85 21.31 14.21
CA MET A 140 10.42 20.99 14.17
C MET A 140 9.60 22.12 13.55
N LYS A 141 9.96 23.39 13.82
CA LYS A 141 9.28 24.57 13.26
C LYS A 141 9.62 24.90 11.80
N SER A 142 10.58 24.20 11.18
CA SER A 142 10.94 24.45 9.77
C SER A 142 9.83 23.94 8.85
N THR A 143 9.44 24.76 7.88
CA THR A 143 8.44 24.47 6.82
C THR A 143 9.06 24.36 5.43
N ARG A 144 10.41 24.29 5.35
CA ARG A 144 11.11 24.10 4.07
C ARG A 144 10.74 22.75 3.48
N MET A 145 10.36 22.73 2.21
CA MET A 145 9.99 21.51 1.49
C MET A 145 10.89 21.27 0.28
N LEU A 146 11.08 20.00 -0.05
CA LEU A 146 11.74 19.53 -1.27
C LEU A 146 10.98 18.31 -1.76
N ALA A 147 10.42 18.37 -2.97
CA ALA A 147 9.75 17.21 -3.56
C ALA A 147 10.76 16.38 -4.35
N ILE A 148 10.65 15.06 -4.23
CA ILE A 148 11.50 14.08 -4.92
C ILE A 148 10.62 12.98 -5.50
N ASP A 149 11.02 12.49 -6.67
CA ASP A 149 10.48 11.30 -7.30
C ASP A 149 11.62 10.62 -8.11
N CYS A 150 11.51 9.32 -8.32
CA CYS A 150 12.48 8.50 -9.02
C CYS A 150 11.80 7.64 -10.09
N GLU A 151 12.52 7.41 -11.19
CA GLU A 151 12.24 6.30 -12.09
C GLU A 151 13.09 5.09 -11.69
N MET A 152 12.47 3.90 -11.64
CA MET A 152 13.12 2.66 -11.24
C MET A 152 12.98 1.55 -12.29
N VAL A 153 13.97 0.67 -12.33
CA VAL A 153 14.05 -0.50 -13.21
C VAL A 153 14.28 -1.77 -12.40
N THR A 154 13.96 -2.92 -12.97
CA THR A 154 14.19 -4.22 -12.32
C THR A 154 15.55 -4.79 -12.72
N CYS A 155 16.35 -5.15 -11.72
CA CYS A 155 17.65 -5.78 -11.86
C CYS A 155 17.58 -7.31 -11.91
N GLU A 156 18.67 -7.95 -12.31
CA GLU A 156 18.78 -9.41 -12.49
C GLU A 156 18.42 -10.22 -11.22
N ASP A 157 18.67 -9.68 -10.04
CA ASP A 157 18.31 -10.30 -8.75
C ASP A 157 16.84 -10.07 -8.32
N GLY A 158 16.04 -9.44 -9.19
CA GLY A 158 14.66 -9.06 -8.93
C GLY A 158 14.47 -7.81 -8.08
N THR A 159 15.55 -7.12 -7.70
CA THR A 159 15.45 -5.85 -6.96
C THR A 159 15.19 -4.66 -7.88
N GLU A 160 14.63 -3.59 -7.31
CA GLU A 160 14.44 -2.32 -8.02
C GLU A 160 15.65 -1.40 -7.83
N ALA A 161 16.09 -0.75 -8.90
CA ALA A 161 17.17 0.23 -8.88
C ALA A 161 16.74 1.56 -9.50
N VAL A 162 17.14 2.68 -8.90
CA VAL A 162 16.91 4.01 -9.45
C VAL A 162 17.75 4.24 -10.71
N VAL A 163 17.12 4.76 -11.76
CA VAL A 163 17.77 5.13 -13.03
C VAL A 163 17.62 6.60 -13.39
N ARG A 164 16.66 7.31 -12.79
CA ARG A 164 16.53 8.77 -12.89
C ARG A 164 15.94 9.31 -11.61
N VAL A 165 16.41 10.47 -11.17
CA VAL A 165 15.91 11.17 -9.98
C VAL A 165 15.57 12.62 -10.34
N GLY A 166 14.35 13.02 -9.98
CA GLY A 166 13.85 14.38 -10.09
C GLY A 166 13.68 14.98 -8.71
N ALA A 167 14.07 16.25 -8.53
CA ALA A 167 13.74 17.00 -7.33
C ALA A 167 13.43 18.46 -7.66
N VAL A 168 12.37 18.97 -7.03
CA VAL A 168 11.95 20.37 -7.14
C VAL A 168 11.82 21.02 -5.77
N ASP A 169 12.14 22.30 -5.67
CA ASP A 169 11.90 23.07 -4.45
C ASP A 169 10.43 23.53 -4.34
N ARG A 170 10.14 24.30 -3.28
CA ARG A 170 8.80 24.84 -3.02
C ARG A 170 8.28 25.72 -4.17
N ASP A 171 9.16 26.43 -4.85
CA ASP A 171 8.81 27.33 -5.96
C ASP A 171 8.71 26.56 -7.29
N LEU A 172 8.67 25.22 -7.24
CA LEU A 172 8.62 24.29 -8.37
C LEU A 172 9.85 24.39 -9.28
N LYS A 173 10.94 24.99 -8.80
CA LYS A 173 12.20 25.03 -9.56
C LYS A 173 12.89 23.68 -9.46
N VAL A 174 13.31 23.18 -10.61
CA VAL A 174 14.10 21.94 -10.69
C VAL A 174 15.47 22.16 -10.06
N VAL A 175 15.75 21.42 -8.99
CA VAL A 175 17.05 21.46 -8.28
C VAL A 175 17.89 20.21 -8.55
N LEU A 176 17.26 19.12 -9.01
CA LEU A 176 17.93 17.91 -9.46
C LEU A 176 17.13 17.25 -10.60
N ASP A 177 17.81 16.92 -11.69
CA ASP A 177 17.33 16.01 -12.74
C ASP A 177 18.56 15.27 -13.26
N LYS A 178 18.68 14.00 -12.87
CA LYS A 178 19.88 13.20 -13.15
C LYS A 178 19.54 11.74 -13.39
N TYR A 179 20.13 11.18 -14.43
CA TYR A 179 20.22 9.74 -14.61
C TYR A 179 21.23 9.13 -13.62
N VAL A 180 20.95 7.90 -13.20
CA VAL A 180 21.70 7.15 -12.19
C VAL A 180 22.09 5.81 -12.78
N LYS A 181 23.36 5.44 -12.62
CA LYS A 181 23.87 4.14 -13.03
C LYS A 181 23.52 3.10 -11.96
N PRO A 182 22.71 2.09 -12.28
CA PRO A 182 22.41 1.00 -11.35
C PRO A 182 23.67 0.17 -11.08
N SER A 183 23.79 -0.38 -9.87
CA SER A 183 24.95 -1.20 -9.47
C SER A 183 24.89 -2.62 -10.01
N LEU A 184 23.71 -3.09 -10.40
CA LEU A 184 23.46 -4.41 -10.96
C LEU A 184 22.95 -4.29 -12.40
N PRO A 185 23.16 -5.30 -13.25
CA PRO A 185 22.57 -5.35 -14.58
C PRO A 185 21.04 -5.25 -14.53
N VAL A 186 20.48 -4.52 -15.50
CA VAL A 186 19.03 -4.31 -15.65
C VAL A 186 18.47 -5.41 -16.55
N ILE A 187 17.36 -6.05 -16.13
CA ILE A 187 16.63 -7.05 -16.93
C ILE A 187 15.33 -6.50 -17.49
N ASP A 188 14.75 -5.49 -16.85
CA ASP A 188 13.56 -4.80 -17.34
C ASP A 188 13.64 -3.31 -17.05
N TYR A 189 13.74 -2.51 -18.11
CA TYR A 189 13.83 -1.05 -18.06
C TYR A 189 12.46 -0.38 -17.84
N LYS A 190 11.36 -1.12 -18.01
CA LYS A 190 9.99 -0.61 -17.92
C LYS A 190 9.81 0.67 -18.74
N THR A 191 10.40 0.74 -19.93
CA THR A 191 10.52 1.98 -20.72
C THR A 191 9.17 2.60 -21.06
N ASP A 192 8.13 1.79 -21.20
CA ASP A 192 6.73 2.22 -21.36
C ASP A 192 6.17 2.95 -20.13
N ILE A 193 6.73 2.67 -18.95
CA ILE A 193 6.40 3.34 -17.69
C ILE A 193 7.39 4.46 -17.42
N THR A 194 8.69 4.19 -17.37
CA THR A 194 9.73 5.15 -16.91
C THR A 194 10.11 6.19 -17.95
N GLY A 195 9.85 5.91 -19.23
CA GLY A 195 10.38 6.69 -20.35
C GLY A 195 11.91 6.63 -20.49
N VAL A 196 12.59 5.75 -19.72
CA VAL A 196 14.05 5.61 -19.72
C VAL A 196 14.45 4.46 -20.64
N THR A 197 15.41 4.72 -21.54
CA THR A 197 15.95 3.72 -22.45
C THR A 197 17.23 3.07 -21.91
N ALA A 198 17.62 1.93 -22.48
CA ALA A 198 18.91 1.31 -22.15
C ALA A 198 20.10 2.23 -22.45
N GLU A 199 20.02 3.03 -23.51
CA GLU A 199 21.06 3.99 -23.89
C GLU A 199 21.22 5.11 -22.85
N ASP A 200 20.12 5.58 -22.26
CA ASP A 200 20.15 6.57 -21.18
C ASP A 200 20.88 6.03 -19.95
N VAL A 201 20.60 4.77 -19.59
CA VAL A 201 21.23 4.08 -18.46
C VAL A 201 22.72 3.84 -18.72
N GLU A 202 23.10 3.47 -19.95
CA GLU A 202 24.50 3.27 -20.33
C GLU A 202 25.32 4.56 -20.23
N LYS A 203 24.73 5.70 -20.63
CA LYS A 203 25.34 7.03 -20.53
C LYS A 203 25.40 7.59 -19.10
N ALA A 204 24.64 7.01 -18.17
CA ALA A 204 24.61 7.47 -16.79
C ALA A 204 25.96 7.23 -16.09
N THR A 205 26.48 8.27 -15.44
CA THR A 205 27.77 8.22 -14.73
C THR A 205 27.64 8.37 -13.21
N LEU A 206 26.51 8.86 -12.73
CA LEU A 206 26.29 9.13 -11.32
C LEU A 206 25.80 7.88 -10.60
N THR A 207 26.33 7.63 -9.41
CA THR A 207 25.89 6.54 -8.54
C THR A 207 24.85 7.02 -7.53
N VAL A 208 24.17 6.10 -6.84
CA VAL A 208 23.29 6.43 -5.71
C VAL A 208 24.03 7.27 -4.65
N ALA A 209 25.29 6.96 -4.36
CA ALA A 209 26.10 7.73 -3.41
C ALA A 209 26.32 9.19 -3.88
N ASP A 210 26.50 9.43 -5.19
CA ASP A 210 26.60 10.78 -5.74
C ASP A 210 25.29 11.55 -5.61
N ILE A 211 24.16 10.88 -5.84
CA ILE A 211 22.82 11.45 -5.66
C ILE A 211 22.59 11.79 -4.18
N GLN A 212 22.87 10.88 -3.25
CA GLN A 212 22.80 11.14 -1.81
C GLN A 212 23.65 12.37 -1.42
N LYS A 213 24.87 12.48 -1.96
CA LYS A 213 25.77 13.63 -1.72
C LYS A 213 25.19 14.94 -2.26
N LYS A 214 24.51 14.91 -3.42
CA LYS A 214 23.82 16.08 -3.99
C LYS A 214 22.60 16.46 -3.15
N LEU A 215 21.72 15.49 -2.84
CA LEU A 215 20.52 15.69 -2.04
C LEU A 215 20.83 16.19 -0.62
N ARG A 216 21.94 15.74 -0.02
CA ARG A 216 22.40 16.20 1.30
C ARG A 216 22.51 17.73 1.43
N ARG A 217 22.79 18.44 0.32
CA ARG A 217 22.88 19.91 0.31
C ARG A 217 21.52 20.59 0.48
N PHE A 218 20.45 19.93 0.05
CA PHE A 218 19.07 20.41 0.11
C PHE A 218 18.33 19.91 1.36
N LEU A 219 18.76 18.76 1.89
CA LEU A 219 18.30 18.16 3.14
C LEU A 219 18.90 18.88 4.38
N SER A 220 18.84 20.21 4.36
CA SER A 220 19.20 21.03 5.50
C SER A 220 18.40 20.63 6.74
N VAL A 221 18.90 20.99 7.92
CA VAL A 221 18.24 20.70 9.19
C VAL A 221 16.79 21.19 9.15
N GLY A 222 15.85 20.26 9.14
CA GLY A 222 14.41 20.52 9.17
C GLY A 222 13.76 20.71 7.81
N THR A 223 14.42 20.39 6.69
CA THR A 223 13.72 20.19 5.41
C THR A 223 12.70 19.05 5.57
N ILE A 224 11.56 19.17 4.89
CA ILE A 224 10.52 18.16 4.76
C ILE A 224 10.60 17.62 3.32
N LEU A 225 10.68 16.30 3.17
CA LEU A 225 10.58 15.67 1.86
C LEU A 225 9.11 15.47 1.46
N VAL A 226 8.80 15.73 0.21
CA VAL A 226 7.46 15.58 -0.37
C VAL A 226 7.52 14.58 -1.52
N GLY A 227 6.53 13.71 -1.65
CA GLY A 227 6.41 12.78 -2.78
C GLY A 227 5.09 12.03 -2.79
N HIS A 228 4.98 11.01 -3.65
CA HIS A 228 3.79 10.16 -3.77
C HIS A 228 4.20 8.69 -3.76
N GLY A 229 3.86 7.94 -2.69
CA GLY A 229 4.48 6.64 -2.46
C GLY A 229 5.99 6.78 -2.19
N LEU A 230 6.34 7.86 -1.49
CA LEU A 230 7.71 8.37 -1.34
C LEU A 230 8.65 7.35 -0.68
N ASN A 231 8.10 6.38 0.05
CA ASN A 231 8.88 5.29 0.63
C ASN A 231 9.64 4.48 -0.43
N ASN A 232 9.09 4.33 -1.64
CA ASN A 232 9.73 3.59 -2.72
C ASN A 232 10.98 4.33 -3.21
N ASP A 233 10.88 5.65 -3.40
CA ASP A 233 12.01 6.51 -3.79
C ASP A 233 13.11 6.48 -2.74
N LEU A 234 12.74 6.64 -1.47
CA LEU A 234 13.69 6.64 -0.36
C LEU A 234 14.39 5.29 -0.20
N GLN A 235 13.70 4.18 -0.49
CA GLN A 235 14.28 2.84 -0.47
C GLN A 235 15.39 2.68 -1.52
N VAL A 236 15.12 3.04 -2.78
CA VAL A 236 16.12 2.89 -3.87
C VAL A 236 17.25 3.93 -3.79
N LEU A 237 16.96 5.11 -3.24
CA LEU A 237 17.97 6.12 -2.92
C LEU A 237 18.76 5.76 -1.65
N LYS A 238 18.29 4.78 -0.88
CA LYS A 238 18.84 4.36 0.43
C LYS A 238 18.93 5.55 1.39
N ILE A 239 17.86 6.34 1.49
CA ILE A 239 17.78 7.52 2.35
C ILE A 239 16.73 7.30 3.44
N ASP A 240 17.12 7.49 4.70
CA ASP A 240 16.18 7.54 5.83
C ASP A 240 16.01 8.99 6.29
N HIS A 241 14.82 9.53 6.07
CA HIS A 241 14.44 10.89 6.41
C HIS A 241 13.17 10.92 7.25
N ALA A 242 13.25 11.56 8.42
CA ALA A 242 12.18 11.52 9.41
C ALA A 242 10.96 12.39 9.04
N ARG A 243 11.16 13.49 8.31
CA ARG A 243 10.10 14.48 8.02
C ARG A 243 9.64 14.34 6.59
N VAL A 244 8.62 13.53 6.39
CA VAL A 244 8.08 13.22 5.06
C VAL A 244 6.61 13.61 4.97
N ILE A 245 6.21 14.12 3.81
CA ILE A 245 4.83 14.24 3.37
C ILE A 245 4.68 13.29 2.19
N ASP A 246 4.04 12.15 2.45
CA ASP A 246 3.65 11.20 1.41
C ASP A 246 2.20 11.46 1.00
N THR A 247 2.01 12.03 -0.18
CA THR A 247 0.68 12.37 -0.69
C THR A 247 -0.21 11.13 -0.88
N ALA A 248 0.35 9.93 -1.08
CA ALA A 248 -0.44 8.70 -1.15
C ALA A 248 -1.03 8.31 0.21
N LEU A 249 -0.38 8.72 1.32
CA LEU A 249 -0.84 8.45 2.69
C LEU A 249 -1.64 9.63 3.29
N VAL A 250 -1.46 10.84 2.76
CA VAL A 250 -2.21 12.02 3.19
C VAL A 250 -3.64 12.01 2.62
N PHE A 251 -3.78 11.65 1.35
CA PHE A 251 -5.07 11.73 0.65
C PHE A 251 -5.85 10.42 0.77
N ASN A 252 -7.16 10.53 0.99
CA ASN A 252 -8.06 9.40 1.09
C ASN A 252 -9.33 9.62 0.30
N TYR A 253 -9.96 8.53 -0.14
CA TYR A 253 -11.25 8.61 -0.81
C TYR A 253 -12.40 8.85 0.17
N ALA A 254 -13.34 9.73 -0.19
CA ALA A 254 -14.57 9.93 0.54
C ALA A 254 -15.34 8.60 0.67
N GLY A 255 -15.78 8.28 1.89
CA GLY A 255 -16.51 7.04 2.17
C GLY A 255 -15.71 5.76 1.96
N ALA A 256 -14.37 5.83 1.96
CA ALA A 256 -13.51 4.68 1.72
C ALA A 256 -13.82 3.50 2.64
N ARG A 257 -14.40 2.44 2.07
CA ARG A 257 -14.42 1.07 2.65
C ARG A 257 -13.19 0.27 2.21
N THR A 258 -12.38 0.86 1.35
CA THR A 258 -11.25 0.26 0.65
C THR A 258 -9.95 0.73 1.31
N SER A 259 -8.99 -0.18 1.47
CA SER A 259 -7.64 0.14 1.91
C SER A 259 -6.75 0.63 0.77
N LYS A 260 -7.30 0.90 -0.42
CA LYS A 260 -6.55 1.34 -1.60
C LYS A 260 -6.16 2.81 -1.45
N LEU A 261 -4.88 3.10 -1.63
CA LEU A 261 -4.36 4.46 -1.64
C LEU A 261 -4.65 5.11 -3.01
N PRO A 262 -4.97 6.41 -3.06
CA PRO A 262 -5.13 7.12 -4.32
C PRO A 262 -3.84 7.15 -5.15
N SER A 263 -3.95 7.11 -6.48
CA SER A 263 -2.80 7.38 -7.36
C SER A 263 -2.54 8.88 -7.49
N LEU A 264 -1.33 9.28 -7.87
CA LEU A 264 -0.99 10.69 -8.10
C LEU A 264 -1.90 11.33 -9.14
N ASN A 265 -2.28 10.60 -10.19
CA ASN A 265 -3.24 11.06 -11.19
C ASN A 265 -4.61 11.37 -10.58
N ASN A 266 -5.13 10.50 -9.70
CA ASN A 266 -6.41 10.75 -9.03
C ASN A 266 -6.34 11.95 -8.09
N VAL A 267 -5.24 12.08 -7.33
CA VAL A 267 -5.03 13.22 -6.43
C VAL A 267 -4.92 14.52 -7.21
N CYS A 268 -4.11 14.57 -8.28
CA CYS A 268 -3.99 15.76 -9.12
C CYS A 268 -5.32 16.13 -9.79
N LYS A 269 -6.06 15.16 -10.33
CA LYS A 269 -7.36 15.42 -10.95
C LYS A 269 -8.35 16.05 -9.97
N ALA A 270 -8.41 15.52 -8.74
CA ALA A 270 -9.31 16.02 -7.71
C ALA A 270 -8.89 17.39 -7.14
N VAL A 271 -7.58 17.62 -6.96
CA VAL A 271 -7.05 18.81 -6.25
C VAL A 271 -6.69 19.95 -7.20
N LEU A 272 -6.14 19.63 -8.37
CA LEU A 272 -5.64 20.60 -9.36
C LEU A 272 -6.58 20.73 -10.57
N GLY A 273 -7.59 19.86 -10.71
CA GLY A 273 -8.54 19.86 -11.82
C GLY A 273 -8.02 19.21 -13.09
N HIS A 274 -6.82 18.63 -13.07
CA HIS A 274 -6.23 17.93 -14.21
C HIS A 274 -5.33 16.78 -13.74
N GLU A 275 -5.19 15.76 -14.59
CA GLU A 275 -4.28 14.64 -14.34
C GLU A 275 -2.82 15.09 -14.47
N VAL A 276 -1.88 14.36 -13.84
CA VAL A 276 -0.44 14.62 -14.03
C VAL A 276 0.02 14.12 -15.41
N ARG A 277 -0.60 13.04 -15.91
CA ARG A 277 -0.35 12.51 -17.26
C ARG A 277 -1.55 11.76 -17.82
N MET A 278 -1.65 11.75 -19.16
CA MET A 278 -2.66 10.97 -19.88
C MET A 278 -2.42 9.47 -19.72
N MET A 279 -3.46 8.67 -19.93
CA MET A 279 -3.36 7.21 -19.94
C MET A 279 -2.35 6.73 -21.01
N GLY A 280 -1.44 5.84 -20.61
CA GLY A 280 -0.40 5.29 -21.49
C GLY A 280 0.80 6.20 -21.74
N ALA A 281 0.83 7.42 -21.21
CA ALA A 281 2.00 8.28 -21.26
C ALA A 281 3.07 7.82 -20.27
N THR A 282 4.34 7.88 -20.67
CA THR A 282 5.47 7.59 -19.79
C THR A 282 5.54 8.57 -18.62
N HIS A 283 6.08 8.12 -17.50
CA HIS A 283 6.36 8.90 -16.32
C HIS A 283 7.54 9.84 -16.55
N ASN A 284 7.59 10.87 -15.71
CA ASN A 284 8.72 11.79 -15.67
C ASN A 284 8.86 12.29 -14.23
N CYS A 285 9.87 11.77 -13.54
CA CYS A 285 10.13 12.08 -12.14
C CYS A 285 10.18 13.58 -11.79
N VAL A 286 10.58 14.47 -12.71
CA VAL A 286 10.55 15.92 -12.44
C VAL A 286 9.12 16.45 -12.43
N HIS A 287 8.29 16.02 -13.39
CA HIS A 287 6.88 16.40 -13.44
C HIS A 287 6.11 15.81 -12.27
N ASP A 288 6.42 14.58 -11.87
CA ASP A 288 5.80 13.86 -10.77
C ASP A 288 6.12 14.51 -9.42
N ALA A 289 7.39 14.83 -9.17
CA ALA A 289 7.81 15.60 -8.00
C ALA A 289 7.13 16.98 -7.97
N ALA A 290 7.04 17.66 -9.11
CA ALA A 290 6.34 18.95 -9.20
C ALA A 290 4.83 18.82 -8.95
N ALA A 291 4.19 17.75 -9.43
CA ALA A 291 2.78 17.48 -9.20
C ALA A 291 2.50 17.21 -7.72
N ALA A 292 3.31 16.38 -7.07
CA ALA A 292 3.24 16.14 -5.63
C ALA A 292 3.41 17.44 -4.82
N MET A 293 4.39 18.28 -5.18
CA MET A 293 4.56 19.61 -4.55
C MET A 293 3.34 20.50 -4.76
N LYS A 294 2.81 20.62 -5.97
CA LYS A 294 1.61 21.44 -6.27
C LYS A 294 0.40 21.02 -5.44
N VAL A 295 0.17 19.72 -5.30
CA VAL A 295 -0.90 19.17 -4.46
C VAL A 295 -0.71 19.58 -2.99
N VAL A 296 0.51 19.44 -2.46
CA VAL A 296 0.80 19.86 -1.08
C VAL A 296 0.60 21.36 -0.89
N LEU A 297 1.06 22.19 -1.84
CA LEU A 297 0.85 23.64 -1.79
C LEU A 297 -0.64 24.02 -1.87
N ALA A 298 -1.45 23.28 -2.63
CA ALA A 298 -2.90 23.51 -2.65
C ALA A 298 -3.53 23.28 -1.25
N VAL A 299 -3.09 22.27 -0.51
CA VAL A 299 -3.56 22.05 0.88
C VAL A 299 -3.02 23.13 1.82
N VAL A 300 -1.72 23.44 1.75
CA VAL A 300 -1.03 24.35 2.67
C VAL A 300 -1.47 25.80 2.48
N GLU A 301 -1.61 26.26 1.24
CA GLU A 301 -1.81 27.67 0.91
C GLU A 301 -3.26 28.01 0.57
N LYS A 302 -4.02 27.05 0.01
CA LYS A 302 -5.42 27.26 -0.38
C LYS A 302 -6.41 26.52 0.51
N GLY A 303 -5.94 25.71 1.46
CA GLY A 303 -6.81 24.99 2.40
C GLY A 303 -7.65 23.88 1.77
N VAL A 304 -7.20 23.30 0.65
CA VAL A 304 -7.91 22.17 0.00
C VAL A 304 -7.99 20.96 0.95
N ASP A 305 -9.15 20.29 0.98
CA ASP A 305 -9.35 19.08 1.78
C ASP A 305 -8.52 17.90 1.23
N THR A 306 -8.08 17.03 2.14
CA THR A 306 -7.32 15.82 1.81
C THR A 306 -8.22 14.62 1.51
N THR A 307 -9.53 14.79 1.63
CA THR A 307 -10.57 13.82 1.28
C THR A 307 -11.04 14.09 -0.14
N ILE A 308 -10.77 13.16 -1.05
CA ILE A 308 -11.08 13.31 -2.47
C ILE A 308 -12.24 12.40 -2.90
N PRO A 309 -13.01 12.78 -3.93
CA PRO A 309 -14.04 11.91 -4.46
C PRO A 309 -13.43 10.63 -5.05
N GLN A 310 -14.20 9.53 -5.01
CA GLN A 310 -13.81 8.31 -5.71
C GLN A 310 -13.92 8.52 -7.23
N PRO A 311 -12.98 8.01 -8.04
CA PRO A 311 -13.10 8.03 -9.49
C PRO A 311 -14.36 7.29 -9.93
N GLU A 312 -15.10 7.83 -10.91
CA GLU A 312 -16.35 7.24 -11.42
C GLU A 312 -16.13 5.78 -11.86
N GLU A 313 -15.02 5.49 -12.53
CA GLU A 313 -14.62 4.14 -12.94
C GLU A 313 -14.47 3.18 -11.75
N MET A 314 -13.93 3.66 -10.63
CA MET A 314 -13.82 2.86 -9.40
C MET A 314 -15.20 2.57 -8.81
N VAL A 315 -16.09 3.56 -8.79
CA VAL A 315 -17.46 3.40 -8.29
C VAL A 315 -18.24 2.41 -9.16
N GLU A 316 -18.11 2.52 -10.49
CA GLU A 316 -18.79 1.60 -11.42
C GLU A 316 -18.20 0.19 -11.33
N ALA A 317 -16.88 0.04 -11.22
CA ALA A 317 -16.26 -1.26 -11.00
C ALA A 317 -16.72 -1.91 -9.68
N GLU A 318 -16.81 -1.13 -8.60
CA GLU A 318 -17.36 -1.62 -7.33
C GLU A 318 -18.82 -2.06 -7.49
N LYS A 319 -19.64 -1.31 -8.21
CA LYS A 319 -21.03 -1.66 -8.50
C LYS A 319 -21.13 -2.96 -9.32
N ILE A 320 -20.32 -3.12 -10.37
CA ILE A 320 -20.25 -4.34 -11.17
C ILE A 320 -19.86 -5.54 -10.29
N ILE A 321 -18.86 -5.38 -9.42
CA ILE A 321 -18.43 -6.44 -8.49
C ILE A 321 -19.54 -6.77 -7.49
N GLN A 322 -20.26 -5.78 -6.97
CA GLN A 322 -21.39 -6.01 -6.07
C GLN A 322 -22.56 -6.71 -6.79
N GLU A 323 -22.81 -6.37 -8.04
CA GLU A 323 -23.83 -7.03 -8.86
C GLU A 323 -23.46 -8.49 -9.14
N ALA A 324 -22.21 -8.75 -9.54
CA ALA A 324 -21.72 -10.11 -9.76
C ALA A 324 -21.80 -10.98 -8.50
N LYS A 325 -21.60 -10.40 -7.31
CA LYS A 325 -21.77 -11.11 -6.04
C LYS A 325 -23.21 -11.55 -5.78
N LYS A 326 -24.23 -10.91 -6.38
CA LYS A 326 -25.62 -11.34 -6.18
C LYS A 326 -25.88 -12.73 -6.77
N SER A 327 -25.14 -13.12 -7.81
CA SER A 327 -25.17 -14.46 -8.39
C SER A 327 -24.24 -15.46 -7.69
N GLN A 328 -23.71 -15.11 -6.51
CA GLN A 328 -22.74 -15.95 -5.79
C GLN A 328 -23.23 -16.34 -4.40
N LEU A 329 -22.92 -17.58 -4.02
CA LEU A 329 -23.02 -18.06 -2.64
C LEU A 329 -21.63 -18.43 -2.13
N LEU A 330 -21.41 -18.29 -0.82
CA LEU A 330 -20.20 -18.76 -0.15
C LEU A 330 -20.53 -19.96 0.73
N ILE A 331 -19.83 -21.06 0.48
CA ILE A 331 -19.76 -22.18 1.41
C ILE A 331 -18.49 -22.02 2.24
N HIS A 332 -18.62 -21.89 3.56
CA HIS A 332 -17.47 -21.67 4.45
C HIS A 332 -17.49 -22.57 5.68
N LYS A 333 -16.34 -22.61 6.36
CA LYS A 333 -16.02 -23.55 7.44
C LYS A 333 -16.12 -25.03 7.02
N ILE A 334 -15.68 -25.34 5.79
CA ILE A 334 -15.74 -26.69 5.25
C ILE A 334 -14.55 -27.51 5.80
N PRO A 335 -14.79 -28.61 6.54
CA PRO A 335 -13.72 -29.44 7.07
C PRO A 335 -12.89 -30.09 5.96
N HIS A 336 -11.59 -30.26 6.17
CA HIS A 336 -10.68 -30.97 5.24
C HIS A 336 -11.16 -32.38 4.86
N SER A 337 -11.89 -33.03 5.76
CA SER A 337 -12.45 -34.36 5.56
C SER A 337 -13.60 -34.40 4.56
N VAL A 338 -14.11 -33.25 4.11
CA VAL A 338 -15.19 -33.15 3.13
C VAL A 338 -14.59 -32.91 1.74
N PRO A 339 -14.65 -33.87 0.81
CA PRO A 339 -14.27 -33.65 -0.59
C PRO A 339 -15.15 -32.59 -1.26
N SER A 340 -14.58 -31.80 -2.18
CA SER A 340 -15.34 -30.75 -2.88
C SER A 340 -16.45 -31.31 -3.78
N GLN A 341 -16.31 -32.55 -4.25
CA GLN A 341 -17.31 -33.25 -5.06
C GLN A 341 -18.62 -33.49 -4.28
N GLU A 342 -18.53 -33.73 -2.98
CA GLU A 342 -19.71 -33.93 -2.11
C GLU A 342 -20.51 -32.63 -1.95
N LEU A 343 -19.91 -31.46 -2.20
CA LEU A 343 -20.60 -30.18 -2.16
C LEU A 343 -21.55 -29.98 -3.35
N GLN A 344 -21.36 -30.72 -4.45
CA GLN A 344 -22.25 -30.61 -5.61
C GLN A 344 -23.67 -31.11 -5.29
N GLY A 345 -23.80 -32.07 -4.37
CA GLY A 345 -25.10 -32.58 -3.93
C GLY A 345 -25.82 -31.68 -2.91
N LEU A 346 -25.15 -30.65 -2.37
CA LEU A 346 -25.70 -29.74 -1.37
C LEU A 346 -26.64 -28.68 -1.97
N ILE A 347 -26.34 -28.26 -3.19
CA ILE A 347 -26.93 -27.10 -3.85
C ILE A 347 -27.45 -27.52 -5.22
N THR A 348 -28.57 -26.94 -5.63
CA THR A 348 -29.28 -27.32 -6.87
C THR A 348 -29.08 -26.24 -7.94
N GLY A 349 -29.23 -26.63 -9.21
CA GLY A 349 -29.10 -25.72 -10.35
C GLY A 349 -27.80 -25.91 -11.14
N ASP A 350 -27.61 -25.08 -12.15
CA ASP A 350 -26.39 -25.02 -12.94
C ASP A 350 -25.45 -23.99 -12.35
N PHE A 351 -24.24 -24.42 -11.95
CA PHE A 351 -23.29 -23.56 -11.26
C PHE A 351 -21.85 -24.04 -11.49
N THR A 352 -20.91 -23.14 -11.20
CA THR A 352 -19.48 -23.46 -11.11
C THR A 352 -18.98 -23.30 -9.68
N LEU A 353 -17.96 -24.08 -9.32
CA LEU A 353 -17.32 -24.04 -8.00
C LEU A 353 -15.91 -23.47 -8.11
N ASP A 354 -15.66 -22.36 -7.43
CA ASP A 354 -14.33 -21.81 -7.19
C ASP A 354 -13.87 -22.20 -5.77
N VAL A 355 -13.16 -23.33 -5.67
CA VAL A 355 -12.68 -23.90 -4.41
C VAL A 355 -11.39 -23.19 -3.98
N LYS A 356 -11.41 -22.60 -2.79
CA LYS A 356 -10.28 -21.89 -2.20
C LYS A 356 -9.67 -22.71 -1.07
N PRO A 357 -8.36 -23.03 -1.14
CA PRO A 357 -7.70 -23.79 -0.09
C PRO A 357 -7.67 -23.03 1.23
N PRO A 358 -7.48 -23.72 2.36
CA PRO A 358 -7.41 -23.08 3.65
C PRO A 358 -6.22 -22.13 3.75
N LYS A 359 -6.42 -20.99 4.41
CA LYS A 359 -5.36 -20.00 4.63
C LYS A 359 -4.28 -20.45 5.63
N ARG A 360 -4.53 -21.52 6.39
CA ARG A 360 -3.62 -22.05 7.43
C ARG A 360 -3.67 -23.58 7.47
N PRO A 361 -2.55 -24.27 7.81
CA PRO A 361 -2.54 -25.73 8.00
C PRO A 361 -3.60 -26.17 9.03
N GLY A 362 -4.40 -27.18 8.69
CA GLY A 362 -5.48 -27.69 9.53
C GLY A 362 -6.73 -26.79 9.64
N GLY A 363 -6.76 -25.63 8.98
CA GLY A 363 -7.93 -24.74 8.95
C GLY A 363 -8.99 -25.17 7.93
N TYR A 364 -10.18 -24.61 7.98
CA TYR A 364 -11.25 -24.90 7.03
C TYR A 364 -10.98 -24.32 5.64
N TYR A 365 -11.40 -25.02 4.59
CA TYR A 365 -11.44 -24.46 3.24
C TYR A 365 -12.79 -23.79 2.96
N THR A 366 -12.87 -23.05 1.87
CA THR A 366 -14.07 -22.31 1.46
C THR A 366 -14.31 -22.48 -0.03
N THR A 367 -15.55 -22.39 -0.47
CA THR A 367 -15.90 -22.49 -1.90
C THR A 367 -16.87 -21.37 -2.27
N ILE A 368 -16.60 -20.68 -3.37
CA ILE A 368 -17.57 -19.76 -3.98
C ILE A 368 -18.34 -20.54 -5.04
N VAL A 369 -19.66 -20.50 -4.93
CA VAL A 369 -20.59 -21.03 -5.91
C VAL A 369 -21.03 -19.89 -6.80
N VAL A 370 -20.86 -20.02 -8.11
CA VAL A 370 -21.23 -18.99 -9.08
C VAL A 370 -22.36 -19.51 -9.95
N TYR A 371 -23.50 -18.83 -9.92
CA TYR A 371 -24.68 -19.08 -10.76
C TYR A 371 -24.73 -18.12 -11.94
N ASN A 372 -25.56 -18.44 -12.93
CA ASN A 372 -25.74 -17.59 -14.11
C ASN A 372 -26.57 -16.34 -13.80
N SER A 373 -27.41 -16.38 -12.76
CA SER A 373 -28.25 -15.25 -12.35
C SER A 373 -28.38 -15.10 -10.82
N PRO A 374 -28.67 -13.89 -10.33
CA PRO A 374 -29.03 -13.67 -8.93
C PRO A 374 -30.25 -14.48 -8.47
N GLU A 375 -31.22 -14.71 -9.36
CA GLU A 375 -32.43 -15.46 -9.09
C GLU A 375 -32.12 -16.94 -8.81
N GLU A 376 -31.27 -17.55 -9.63
CA GLU A 376 -30.80 -18.92 -9.42
C GLU A 376 -30.02 -19.06 -8.10
N ALA A 377 -29.12 -18.12 -7.80
CA ALA A 377 -28.37 -18.12 -6.55
C ALA A 377 -29.29 -18.00 -5.33
N ASN A 378 -30.29 -17.12 -5.39
CA ASN A 378 -31.27 -16.97 -4.31
C ASN A 378 -32.14 -18.23 -4.17
N GLN A 379 -32.65 -18.76 -5.27
CA GLN A 379 -33.46 -19.98 -5.25
C GLN A 379 -32.68 -21.16 -4.68
N ALA A 380 -31.43 -21.33 -5.09
CA ALA A 380 -30.57 -22.37 -4.55
C ALA A 380 -30.33 -22.19 -3.04
N PHE A 381 -30.10 -20.96 -2.57
CA PHE A 381 -29.98 -20.68 -1.14
C PHE A 381 -31.26 -21.01 -0.37
N GLU A 382 -32.44 -20.63 -0.88
CA GLU A 382 -33.72 -20.89 -0.23
C GLU A 382 -34.03 -22.40 -0.16
N ASN A 383 -33.70 -23.14 -1.21
CA ASN A 383 -33.94 -24.59 -1.31
C ASN A 383 -33.06 -25.44 -0.38
N VAL A 384 -31.95 -24.91 0.13
CA VAL A 384 -31.11 -25.64 1.09
C VAL A 384 -31.72 -25.55 2.50
N ASP A 385 -32.01 -26.70 3.08
CA ASP A 385 -32.42 -26.81 4.48
C ASP A 385 -31.23 -26.56 5.43
N GLY A 386 -31.46 -25.76 6.46
CA GLY A 386 -30.45 -25.47 7.48
C GLY A 386 -30.92 -24.42 8.48
N ASP A 387 -30.21 -24.31 9.59
CA ASP A 387 -30.55 -23.34 10.64
C ASP A 387 -30.18 -21.94 10.17
N ALA A 388 -31.18 -21.11 9.90
CA ALA A 388 -31.01 -19.75 9.38
C ALA A 388 -30.48 -18.81 10.47
N GLU A 389 -29.43 -18.07 10.12
CA GLU A 389 -28.79 -17.08 10.98
C GLU A 389 -28.20 -15.93 10.14
N LYS A 390 -27.57 -14.97 10.82
CA LYS A 390 -26.80 -13.90 10.18
C LYS A 390 -25.35 -13.99 10.62
N ASP A 391 -24.44 -13.71 9.71
CA ASP A 391 -23.03 -13.64 10.04
C ASP A 391 -22.69 -12.36 10.82
N THR A 392 -21.41 -12.18 11.16
CA THR A 392 -20.91 -11.03 11.94
C THR A 392 -21.09 -9.69 11.23
N VAL A 393 -21.31 -9.68 9.90
CA VAL A 393 -21.58 -8.48 9.11
C VAL A 393 -23.05 -8.37 8.70
N GLY A 394 -23.92 -9.24 9.24
CA GLY A 394 -25.36 -9.22 9.05
C GLY A 394 -25.84 -9.90 7.76
N LEU A 395 -24.99 -10.63 7.04
CA LEU A 395 -25.38 -11.34 5.83
C LEU A 395 -26.14 -12.64 6.16
N PRO A 396 -27.22 -12.99 5.43
CA PRO A 396 -27.94 -14.24 5.62
C PRO A 396 -27.05 -15.46 5.41
N GLN A 397 -27.07 -16.40 6.35
CA GLN A 397 -26.45 -17.71 6.21
C GLN A 397 -27.28 -18.82 6.84
N LYS A 398 -27.03 -20.06 6.44
CA LYS A 398 -27.63 -21.26 7.01
C LYS A 398 -26.52 -22.20 7.49
N LEU A 399 -26.63 -22.72 8.71
CA LEU A 399 -25.84 -23.85 9.16
C LEU A 399 -26.44 -25.12 8.55
N VAL A 400 -25.67 -25.83 7.73
CA VAL A 400 -26.14 -27.00 6.99
C VAL A 400 -25.35 -28.23 7.43
N ASN A 401 -26.07 -29.33 7.67
CA ASN A 401 -25.50 -30.63 8.00
C ASN A 401 -25.60 -31.55 6.79
N ILE A 402 -24.47 -31.96 6.23
CA ILE A 402 -24.39 -32.87 5.09
C ILE A 402 -23.99 -34.27 5.54
N LYS A 403 -24.59 -35.29 4.91
CA LYS A 403 -24.20 -36.68 5.09
C LYS A 403 -23.29 -37.09 3.93
N LEU A 404 -22.05 -37.43 4.25
CA LEU A 404 -21.05 -37.83 3.27
C LEU A 404 -21.31 -39.25 2.76
N SER A 405 -20.79 -39.59 1.57
CA SER A 405 -20.81 -40.97 1.05
C SER A 405 -20.18 -41.99 2.00
N SER A 406 -19.25 -41.56 2.86
CA SER A 406 -18.65 -42.36 3.92
C SER A 406 -19.60 -42.67 5.11
N GLY A 407 -20.81 -42.10 5.11
CA GLY A 407 -21.80 -42.23 6.19
C GLY A 407 -21.59 -41.26 7.36
N SER A 408 -20.49 -40.51 7.38
CA SER A 408 -20.22 -39.48 8.39
C SER A 408 -21.00 -38.19 8.10
N THR A 409 -21.31 -37.42 9.14
CA THR A 409 -21.95 -36.10 9.01
C THR A 409 -20.93 -34.99 9.14
N ALA A 410 -21.05 -33.94 8.34
CA ALA A 410 -20.26 -32.72 8.46
C ALA A 410 -21.16 -31.48 8.51
N SER A 411 -20.76 -30.48 9.29
CA SER A 411 -21.47 -29.21 9.38
C SER A 411 -20.66 -28.12 8.68
N LEU A 412 -21.34 -27.28 7.90
CA LEU A 412 -20.76 -26.15 7.18
C LEU A 412 -21.78 -25.01 7.09
N TYR A 413 -21.36 -23.86 6.58
CA TYR A 413 -22.26 -22.72 6.40
C TYR A 413 -22.41 -22.37 4.92
N LEU A 414 -23.65 -22.18 4.49
CA LEU A 414 -24.00 -21.60 3.20
C LEU A 414 -24.44 -20.15 3.44
N ARG A 415 -23.83 -19.18 2.76
CA ARG A 415 -24.05 -17.74 2.99
C ARG A 415 -24.32 -16.99 1.69
N LYS A 416 -25.28 -16.06 1.69
CA LYS A 416 -25.45 -15.09 0.60
C LYS A 416 -24.31 -14.07 0.57
N MET A 417 -23.87 -13.68 -0.62
CA MET A 417 -22.74 -12.74 -0.77
C MET A 417 -23.13 -11.27 -0.68
N VAL A 418 -24.44 -10.97 -0.63
CA VAL A 418 -25.05 -9.64 -0.52
C VAL A 418 -26.21 -9.67 0.49
N GLN A 419 -26.63 -8.51 0.98
CA GLN A 419 -27.86 -8.39 1.76
C GLN A 419 -29.07 -8.53 0.83
N ASP A 420 -30.19 -9.05 1.35
CA ASP A 420 -31.46 -9.00 0.65
C ASP A 420 -31.85 -7.52 0.48
N GLY A 421 -32.16 -7.09 -0.75
CA GLY A 421 -32.63 -5.74 -0.99
C GLY A 421 -33.94 -5.50 -0.24
N GLU A 422 -34.10 -4.33 0.40
CA GLU A 422 -35.40 -3.88 0.89
C GLU A 422 -36.38 -3.80 -0.29
N VAL A 423 -37.17 -4.86 -0.48
CA VAL A 423 -38.37 -4.81 -1.31
C VAL A 423 -39.34 -3.89 -0.58
N SER A 424 -39.45 -2.65 -1.07
CA SER A 424 -40.41 -1.68 -0.57
C SER A 424 -41.82 -2.25 -0.64
N THR A 425 -42.39 -2.62 0.49
CA THR A 425 -43.85 -2.57 0.70
C THR A 425 -44.17 -2.30 2.17
N LYS A 426 -45.14 -1.41 2.35
CA LYS A 426 -45.85 -1.04 3.60
C LYS A 426 -45.23 0.06 4.47
N LYS A 427 -45.58 1.30 4.07
CA LYS A 427 -46.46 2.21 4.83
C LYS A 427 -46.76 1.71 6.26
N ARG A 428 -46.03 2.24 7.26
CA ARG A 428 -46.43 2.20 8.67
C ARG A 428 -47.11 3.52 9.03
N SER A 429 -48.44 3.55 8.94
CA SER A 429 -49.31 4.25 9.90
C SER A 429 -49.67 3.20 10.96
N SER A 430 -49.83 3.43 12.26
CA SER A 430 -49.93 4.57 13.17
C SER A 430 -49.51 4.01 14.55
N SER A 431 -49.02 4.75 15.53
CA SER A 431 -49.84 5.65 16.36
C SER A 431 -48.96 6.51 17.25
N THR A 432 -49.23 7.80 17.28
CA THR A 432 -49.32 8.58 18.51
C THR A 432 -50.17 9.80 18.21
N GLU A 433 -51.03 10.10 19.18
CA GLU A 433 -52.25 10.88 19.08
C GLU A 433 -52.02 12.38 18.82
N GLU A 434 -52.94 12.91 18.02
CA GLU A 434 -53.65 14.19 18.18
C GLU A 434 -52.91 15.40 18.77
N ASN A 435 -52.72 16.42 17.94
CA ASN A 435 -53.38 17.71 18.16
C ASN A 435 -53.44 18.53 16.87
N ASN A 436 -54.66 18.90 16.49
CA ASN A 436 -55.00 19.66 15.29
C ASN A 436 -55.57 21.01 15.71
N VAL A 437 -55.00 22.14 15.26
CA VAL A 437 -55.74 23.38 14.99
C VAL A 437 -55.08 24.19 13.87
N SER A 438 -55.72 24.16 12.69
CA SER A 438 -56.13 25.28 11.82
C SER A 438 -55.19 26.47 11.55
N SER A 439 -54.97 26.81 10.26
CA SER A 439 -55.37 28.11 9.65
C SER A 439 -54.86 28.33 8.21
N LYS A 440 -55.78 28.81 7.36
CA LYS A 440 -55.65 29.32 5.97
C LYS A 440 -54.68 30.50 5.78
N ARG A 441 -54.08 30.60 4.57
CA ARG A 441 -53.84 31.80 3.68
C ARG A 441 -52.90 31.34 2.54
N GLN A 442 -53.19 31.30 1.24
CA GLN A 442 -53.73 32.23 0.22
C GLN A 442 -52.73 33.32 -0.27
N ARG A 443 -52.44 33.29 -1.60
CA ARG A 443 -51.94 34.35 -2.55
C ARG A 443 -50.44 34.69 -2.52
N ARG A 444 -49.68 34.95 -3.61
CA ARG A 444 -49.83 35.30 -5.07
C ARG A 444 -48.56 34.74 -5.81
N GLU A 445 -48.55 34.25 -7.05
CA GLU A 445 -48.68 34.88 -8.40
C GLU A 445 -47.58 35.90 -8.79
N ASP A 446 -47.21 35.84 -10.08
CA ASP A 446 -46.22 36.59 -10.90
C ASP A 446 -44.90 35.80 -11.15
N ASP A 447 -44.41 35.47 -12.35
CA ASP A 447 -44.70 35.90 -13.73
C ASP A 447 -44.37 34.80 -14.77
N ASP A 448 -45.00 34.93 -15.92
CA ASP A 448 -45.01 34.09 -17.14
C ASP A 448 -43.95 34.55 -18.19
N ASP A 449 -43.84 33.75 -19.25
CA ASP A 449 -43.25 33.98 -20.58
C ASP A 449 -41.82 33.50 -20.94
N SER A 450 -41.80 32.27 -21.46
CA SER A 450 -41.43 31.89 -22.86
C SER A 450 -40.05 32.27 -23.41
N GLU A 451 -39.22 31.27 -23.76
CA GLU A 451 -39.12 30.74 -25.14
C GLU A 451 -38.09 29.59 -25.26
N GLU A 452 -38.42 28.66 -26.13
CA GLU A 452 -37.84 27.34 -26.35
C GLU A 452 -36.52 27.32 -27.16
N THR A 453 -35.64 26.40 -26.74
CA THR A 453 -34.87 25.43 -27.55
C THR A 453 -34.01 25.91 -28.72
N ARG A 454 -32.69 25.69 -28.58
CA ARG A 454 -31.81 25.06 -29.59
C ARG A 454 -30.40 24.94 -29.03
N GLU A 455 -30.04 23.76 -28.53
CA GLU A 455 -28.67 23.21 -28.48
C GLU A 455 -28.70 21.89 -27.68
N GLY A 456 -28.99 20.78 -28.34
CA GLY A 456 -29.13 19.48 -27.67
C GLY A 456 -29.16 18.28 -28.61
N HIS A 457 -28.46 18.34 -29.74
CA HIS A 457 -28.50 17.26 -30.74
C HIS A 457 -27.16 16.83 -31.34
N VAL A 458 -26.03 17.24 -30.75
CA VAL A 458 -24.70 16.89 -31.29
C VAL A 458 -23.97 15.80 -30.47
N ASP A 459 -24.37 15.52 -29.23
CA ASP A 459 -23.54 14.70 -28.32
C ASP A 459 -23.94 13.21 -28.19
N GLN A 460 -25.00 12.77 -28.87
CA GLN A 460 -25.45 11.36 -28.77
C GLN A 460 -24.75 10.45 -29.78
N ARG A 461 -24.44 10.95 -30.99
CA ARG A 461 -23.69 10.19 -32.01
C ARG A 461 -22.21 9.96 -31.66
N SER A 462 -21.60 10.84 -30.85
CA SER A 462 -20.19 10.69 -30.47
C SER A 462 -19.97 9.55 -29.46
N ARG A 463 -20.95 9.34 -28.56
CA ARG A 463 -20.95 8.26 -27.57
C ARG A 463 -21.21 6.88 -28.18
N GLU A 464 -22.14 6.78 -29.12
CA GLU A 464 -22.43 5.53 -29.84
C GLU A 464 -21.22 5.07 -30.68
N SER A 465 -20.55 6.00 -31.36
CA SER A 465 -19.32 5.72 -32.12
C SER A 465 -18.17 5.19 -31.25
N ARG A 466 -18.04 5.69 -30.01
CA ARG A 466 -17.00 5.23 -29.07
C ARG A 466 -17.31 3.83 -28.53
N CYS A 467 -18.57 3.52 -28.25
CA CYS A 467 -18.97 2.17 -27.82
C CYS A 467 -18.69 1.11 -28.90
N GLU A 468 -18.89 1.43 -30.18
CA GLU A 468 -18.59 0.52 -31.29
C GLU A 468 -17.08 0.25 -31.46
N GLU A 469 -16.23 1.25 -31.24
CA GLU A 469 -14.77 1.08 -31.24
C GLU A 469 -14.30 0.17 -30.09
N HIS A 470 -14.83 0.39 -28.89
CA HIS A 470 -14.52 -0.46 -27.72
C HIS A 470 -14.99 -1.91 -27.90
N LEU A 471 -16.14 -2.14 -28.56
CA LEU A 471 -16.61 -3.49 -28.87
C LEU A 471 -15.69 -4.22 -29.86
N LYS A 472 -15.17 -3.52 -30.87
CA LYS A 472 -14.17 -4.08 -31.80
C LYS A 472 -12.86 -4.41 -31.09
N GLU A 473 -12.39 -3.54 -30.20
CA GLU A 473 -11.17 -3.79 -29.42
C GLU A 473 -11.30 -5.01 -28.49
N ILE A 474 -12.47 -5.18 -27.86
CA ILE A 474 -12.76 -6.36 -27.03
C ILE A 474 -12.75 -7.65 -27.88
N GLU A 475 -13.31 -7.61 -29.08
CA GLU A 475 -13.34 -8.78 -29.97
C GLU A 475 -11.93 -9.15 -30.45
N GLU A 476 -11.10 -8.17 -30.80
CA GLU A 476 -9.69 -8.39 -31.15
C GLU A 476 -8.87 -8.96 -29.97
N LEU A 477 -9.12 -8.49 -28.75
CA LEU A 477 -8.45 -9.00 -27.56
C LEU A 477 -8.86 -10.45 -27.25
N LYS A 478 -10.12 -10.83 -27.49
CA LYS A 478 -10.57 -12.23 -27.36
C LYS A 478 -9.88 -13.14 -28.37
N GLU A 479 -9.72 -12.71 -29.62
CA GLU A 479 -8.98 -13.50 -30.62
C GLU A 479 -7.50 -13.67 -30.25
N LYS A 480 -6.85 -12.59 -29.77
CA LYS A 480 -5.46 -12.64 -29.28
C LYS A 480 -5.31 -13.57 -28.07
N LEU A 481 -6.29 -13.59 -27.17
CA LEU A 481 -6.30 -14.49 -26.01
C LEU A 481 -6.41 -15.95 -26.45
N LYS A 482 -7.34 -16.26 -27.37
CA LYS A 482 -7.53 -17.60 -27.94
C LYS A 482 -6.26 -18.11 -28.64
N ALA A 483 -5.60 -17.26 -29.43
CA ALA A 483 -4.33 -17.59 -30.07
C ALA A 483 -3.21 -17.89 -29.05
N LYS A 484 -3.17 -17.18 -27.91
CA LYS A 484 -2.25 -17.48 -26.82
C LYS A 484 -2.58 -18.80 -26.14
N GLU A 485 -3.84 -19.11 -25.88
CA GLU A 485 -4.26 -20.39 -25.29
C GLU A 485 -3.87 -21.58 -26.17
N ASP A 486 -4.04 -21.46 -27.49
CA ASP A 486 -3.61 -22.49 -28.45
C ASP A 486 -2.06 -22.63 -28.46
N SER A 487 -1.31 -21.53 -28.36
CA SER A 487 0.16 -21.56 -28.25
C SER A 487 0.66 -22.20 -26.94
N VAL A 488 -0.06 -21.99 -25.83
CA VAL A 488 0.25 -22.62 -24.53
C VAL A 488 0.00 -24.12 -24.62
N LYS A 489 -1.13 -24.53 -25.21
CA LYS A 489 -1.46 -25.95 -25.41
C LYS A 489 -0.43 -26.67 -26.27
N SER A 490 0.02 -26.04 -27.35
CA SER A 490 1.12 -26.56 -28.17
C SER A 490 2.42 -26.70 -27.35
N SER A 491 2.75 -25.72 -26.51
CA SER A 491 3.94 -25.79 -25.65
C SER A 491 3.86 -26.91 -24.60
N GLU A 492 2.68 -27.20 -24.07
CA GLU A 492 2.43 -28.32 -23.15
C GLU A 492 2.62 -29.68 -23.82
N ASP A 493 2.20 -29.82 -25.08
CA ASP A 493 2.39 -31.05 -25.85
C ASP A 493 3.87 -31.30 -26.16
N HIS A 494 4.62 -30.26 -26.52
CA HIS A 494 6.08 -30.35 -26.67
C HIS A 494 6.79 -30.75 -25.35
N LEU A 495 6.30 -30.25 -24.21
CA LEU A 495 6.81 -30.62 -22.89
C LEU A 495 6.55 -32.09 -22.53
N LYS A 496 5.41 -32.65 -22.94
CA LYS A 496 5.13 -34.09 -22.82
C LYS A 496 6.09 -34.91 -23.67
N GLU A 497 6.31 -34.51 -24.92
CA GLU A 497 7.20 -35.22 -25.84
C GLU A 497 8.66 -35.21 -25.34
N ILE A 498 9.13 -34.09 -24.79
CA ILE A 498 10.45 -34.00 -24.14
C ILE A 498 10.54 -34.92 -22.91
N LYS A 499 9.48 -35.04 -22.12
CA LYS A 499 9.44 -35.97 -20.96
C LYS A 499 9.53 -37.42 -21.43
N GLU A 500 8.78 -37.81 -22.46
CA GLU A 500 8.83 -39.17 -23.01
C GLU A 500 10.19 -39.51 -23.60
N LEU A 501 10.84 -38.56 -24.29
CA LEU A 501 12.21 -38.75 -24.79
C LEU A 501 13.23 -38.90 -23.66
N LYS A 502 13.09 -38.14 -22.56
CA LYS A 502 13.95 -38.28 -21.37
C LYS A 502 13.78 -39.63 -20.69
N GLU A 503 12.56 -40.17 -20.60
CA GLU A 503 12.30 -41.50 -20.06
C GLU A 503 12.92 -42.60 -20.95
N LYS A 504 12.77 -42.50 -22.28
CA LYS A 504 13.41 -43.43 -23.24
C LYS A 504 14.95 -43.39 -23.18
N LEU A 505 15.54 -42.23 -22.90
CA LEU A 505 17.00 -42.07 -22.72
C LEU A 505 17.51 -42.64 -21.39
N LYS A 506 16.68 -42.71 -20.34
CA LYS A 506 17.02 -43.36 -19.07
C LYS A 506 16.90 -44.89 -19.11
N ALA A 507 16.14 -45.42 -20.07
CA ALA A 507 15.91 -46.85 -20.24
C ALA A 507 16.93 -47.55 -21.18
N LYS A 508 17.86 -46.78 -21.75
CA LYS A 508 19.08 -47.27 -22.42
C LYS A 508 20.26 -47.08 -21.48
#